data_AF-F2VK47-F1
#
_entry.id   AF-F2VK47-F1
#
_cell.length_a   1.000
_cell.length_b   1.000
_cell.length_c   1.000
_cell.angle_alpha   90.00
_cell.angle_beta   90.00
_cell.angle_gamma   90.00
#
_symmetry.space_group_name_H-M   'P 1'
#
loop_
_entity.id
_entity.type
_entity.pdbx_description
1 polymer ?
#
loop_
_entity_poly.entity_id
_entity_poly.type
_entity_poly.pdbx_seq_one_letter_code
_entity_poly.pdbx_strand_id
1 'polypeptide(L)'
;MSTTQETQLQDNNFNNWPNVKGFDANYEEKTPVELDVEGQIPTYAAGVLYRTGPGKYKVDTVSGDTFRASHWFDGFSETHRFQLVAPDTTHPSMRVFYNSRFSTDSLIEKVRQTGKLNKLSFGQKRDPCKTVYQKVQSEFEPAEPPTPASANVGVTLS
;
A
#
# COMPACT_ATOMS: atom_id res chain seq x y z
N MET A 1 9.23 27.02 24.25
CA MET A 1 9.15 26.98 22.76
C MET A 1 10.09 25.90 22.31
N SER A 2 9.57 24.74 21.92
CA SER A 2 10.39 23.58 21.54
C SER A 2 10.54 23.56 20.03
N THR A 3 11.75 23.84 19.56
CA THR A 3 12.10 23.84 18.14
C THR A 3 12.17 22.40 17.65
N THR A 4 11.23 22.00 16.81
CA THR A 4 11.30 20.73 16.06
C THR A 4 12.53 20.78 15.16
N GLN A 5 13.54 19.96 15.45
CA GLN A 5 14.65 19.72 14.53
C GLN A 5 14.12 18.88 13.38
N GLU A 6 13.93 19.51 12.22
CA GLU A 6 13.82 18.82 10.95
C GLU A 6 15.16 18.12 10.68
N THR A 7 15.17 16.80 10.82
CA THR A 7 16.30 15.97 10.41
C THR A 7 16.46 16.10 8.90
N GLN A 8 17.40 16.94 8.45
CA GLN A 8 17.80 16.99 7.05
C GLN A 8 18.46 15.67 6.68
N LEU A 9 17.67 14.74 6.12
CA LEU A 9 18.18 13.57 5.44
C LEU A 9 19.06 14.07 4.29
N GLN A 10 20.37 13.81 4.35
CA GLN A 10 21.24 14.04 3.21
C GLN A 10 20.73 13.19 2.05
N ASP A 11 20.14 13.86 1.04
CA ASP A 11 19.66 13.26 -0.21
C ASP A 11 20.86 12.77 -1.06
N ASN A 12 21.56 11.74 -0.58
CA ASN A 12 22.55 11.00 -1.37
C ASN A 12 21.84 10.03 -2.33
N ASN A 13 20.88 10.55 -3.08
CA ASN A 13 20.10 9.80 -4.06
C ASN A 13 20.95 9.57 -5.32
N PHE A 14 20.95 8.34 -5.83
CA PHE A 14 21.65 8.02 -7.09
C PHE A 14 21.08 8.89 -8.23
N ASN A 15 21.93 9.67 -8.91
CA ASN A 15 21.54 10.60 -9.98
C ASN A 15 20.42 11.59 -9.60
N ASN A 16 20.34 12.04 -8.33
CA ASN A 16 19.26 12.90 -7.84
C ASN A 16 17.85 12.29 -8.02
N TRP A 17 17.75 10.97 -8.20
CA TRP A 17 16.47 10.29 -8.35
C TRP A 17 15.78 10.13 -6.98
N PRO A 18 14.57 10.67 -6.75
CA PRO A 18 13.92 10.63 -5.44
C PRO A 18 13.26 9.26 -5.15
N ASN A 19 14.05 8.18 -5.09
CA ASN A 19 13.54 6.80 -4.99
C ASN A 19 12.86 6.54 -3.65
N VAL A 20 13.25 7.30 -2.61
CA VAL A 20 12.66 7.24 -1.26
C VAL A 20 11.16 7.51 -1.27
N LYS A 21 10.66 8.36 -2.20
CA LYS A 21 9.23 8.65 -2.32
C LYS A 21 8.40 7.42 -2.69
N GLY A 22 8.99 6.46 -3.43
CA GLY A 22 8.34 5.18 -3.74
C GLY A 22 8.21 4.24 -2.53
N PHE A 23 8.82 4.59 -1.39
CA PHE A 23 8.75 3.86 -0.13
C PHE A 23 8.04 4.69 0.96
N ASP A 24 7.17 5.63 0.57
CA ASP A 24 6.23 6.24 1.51
C ASP A 24 5.26 5.16 2.01
N ALA A 25 5.28 4.90 3.31
CA ALA A 25 4.48 3.86 3.93
C ALA A 25 2.99 4.23 4.06
N ASN A 26 2.60 5.49 3.87
CA ASN A 26 1.26 5.94 4.25
C ASN A 26 0.53 6.72 3.16
N TYR A 27 1.14 6.94 2.01
CA TYR A 27 0.50 7.65 0.92
C TYR A 27 -0.74 6.88 0.42
N GLU A 28 -1.86 7.60 0.31
CA GLU A 28 -3.12 7.09 -0.26
C GLU A 28 -3.92 8.30 -0.75
N GLU A 29 -4.35 8.27 -2.01
CA GLU A 29 -5.11 9.38 -2.61
C GLU A 29 -6.56 8.95 -2.85
N LYS A 30 -7.43 9.16 -1.86
CA LYS A 30 -8.82 8.63 -1.90
C LYS A 30 -9.72 9.36 -2.90
N THR A 31 -9.43 10.63 -3.14
CA THR A 31 -10.21 11.48 -4.02
C THR A 31 -9.47 11.63 -5.35
N PRO A 32 -10.15 11.48 -6.50
CA PRO A 32 -9.51 11.69 -7.79
C PRO A 32 -8.86 13.08 -7.90
N VAL A 33 -7.55 13.09 -8.16
CA VAL A 33 -6.78 14.29 -8.50
C VAL A 33 -6.49 14.29 -9.99
N GLU A 34 -6.61 15.45 -10.62
CA GLU A 34 -6.24 15.62 -12.03
C GLU A 34 -4.72 15.74 -12.16
N LEU A 35 -4.15 15.04 -13.13
CA LEU A 35 -2.73 15.05 -13.43
C LEU A 35 -2.43 15.88 -14.67
N ASP A 36 -1.30 16.57 -14.64
CA ASP A 36 -0.77 17.25 -15.82
C ASP A 36 -0.35 16.21 -16.88
N VAL A 37 -0.72 16.47 -18.13
CA VAL A 37 -0.42 15.59 -19.27
C VAL A 37 0.62 16.26 -20.15
N GLU A 38 1.79 15.65 -20.24
CA GLU A 38 2.84 16.04 -21.19
C GLU A 38 2.79 15.15 -22.44
N GLY A 39 2.81 15.77 -23.62
CA GLY A 39 2.71 15.08 -24.90
C GLY A 39 1.27 14.77 -25.32
N GLN A 40 1.09 13.73 -26.14
CA GLN A 40 -0.22 13.37 -26.70
C GLN A 40 -0.53 11.90 -26.45
N ILE A 41 -1.51 11.64 -25.57
CA ILE A 41 -2.05 10.30 -25.34
C ILE A 41 -3.12 10.01 -26.41
N PRO A 42 -3.04 8.91 -27.17
CA PRO A 42 -4.02 8.58 -28.19
C PRO A 42 -5.43 8.38 -27.59
N THR A 43 -6.46 8.83 -28.31
CA THR A 43 -7.85 8.77 -27.83
C THR A 43 -8.35 7.35 -27.59
N TYR A 44 -7.85 6.36 -28.35
CA TYR A 44 -8.19 4.96 -28.16
C TYR A 44 -7.66 4.35 -26.85
N ALA A 45 -6.75 5.04 -26.15
CA ALA A 45 -6.27 4.63 -24.82
C ALA A 45 -7.18 5.11 -23.68
N ALA A 46 -8.23 5.89 -23.98
CA ALA A 46 -9.21 6.30 -22.98
C ALA A 46 -9.85 5.08 -22.30
N GLY A 47 -9.95 5.13 -20.98
CA GLY A 47 -10.33 3.99 -20.16
C GLY A 47 -9.79 4.11 -18.75
N VAL A 48 -9.72 2.98 -18.04
CA VAL A 48 -9.21 2.92 -16.68
C VAL A 48 -8.12 1.87 -16.58
N LEU A 49 -6.92 2.30 -16.16
CA LEU A 49 -5.81 1.42 -15.82
C LEU A 49 -5.78 1.24 -14.30
N TYR A 50 -5.92 0.00 -13.86
CA TYR A 50 -5.64 -0.37 -12.47
C TYR A 50 -4.26 -1.01 -12.37
N ARG A 51 -3.50 -0.61 -11.36
CA ARG A 51 -2.25 -1.29 -10.96
C ARG A 51 -2.34 -1.66 -9.50
N THR A 52 -1.88 -2.85 -9.16
CA THR A 52 -1.79 -3.32 -7.77
C THR A 52 -0.34 -3.44 -7.35
N GLY A 53 -0.10 -3.25 -6.06
CA GLY A 53 1.21 -3.43 -5.47
C GLY A 53 1.17 -3.33 -3.94
N PRO A 54 2.28 -3.65 -3.27
CA PRO A 54 2.44 -3.33 -1.87
C PRO A 54 2.63 -1.81 -1.70
N GLY A 55 1.80 -1.18 -0.90
CA GLY A 55 1.92 0.25 -0.55
C GLY A 55 2.41 0.43 0.87
N LYS A 56 1.49 0.34 1.85
CA LYS A 56 1.82 0.49 3.26
C LYS A 56 2.68 -0.66 3.77
N TYR A 57 3.74 -0.38 4.53
CA TYR A 57 4.58 -1.40 5.17
C TYR A 57 4.91 -1.09 6.63
N LYS A 58 4.48 0.08 7.13
CA LYS A 58 4.57 0.48 8.53
C LYS A 58 3.18 0.77 9.09
N VAL A 59 2.92 0.35 10.32
CA VAL A 59 1.68 0.67 11.03
C VAL A 59 2.04 0.98 12.48
N ASP A 60 1.74 2.19 12.92
CA ASP A 60 1.89 2.56 14.33
C ASP A 60 0.78 1.90 15.14
N THR A 61 1.16 1.26 16.24
CA THR A 61 0.25 0.48 17.09
C THR A 61 -0.33 1.34 18.21
N VAL A 62 -1.44 0.89 18.78
CA VAL A 62 -2.02 1.50 19.99
C VAL A 62 -1.11 1.41 21.22
N SER A 63 -0.13 0.48 21.23
CA SER A 63 0.87 0.36 22.31
C SER A 63 2.00 1.39 22.21
N GLY A 64 2.07 2.15 21.11
CA GLY A 64 3.14 3.11 20.85
C GLY A 64 4.34 2.52 20.10
N ASP A 65 4.28 1.25 19.69
CA ASP A 65 5.28 0.61 18.84
C ASP A 65 4.94 0.82 17.35
N THR A 66 5.89 0.59 16.45
CA THR A 66 5.60 0.58 15.00
C THR A 66 5.87 -0.80 14.43
N PHE A 67 4.81 -1.46 13.95
CA PHE A 67 4.95 -2.65 13.12
C PHE A 67 5.63 -2.28 11.80
N ARG A 68 6.59 -3.09 11.35
CA ARG A 68 7.29 -2.92 10.07
C ARG A 68 7.37 -4.25 9.34
N ALA A 69 6.80 -4.31 8.14
CA ALA A 69 7.05 -5.42 7.24
C ALA A 69 8.51 -5.36 6.76
N SER A 70 9.23 -6.45 6.95
CA SER A 70 10.67 -6.58 6.65
C SER A 70 11.00 -6.95 5.20
N HIS A 71 10.00 -7.25 4.37
CA HIS A 71 10.19 -7.67 2.99
C HIS A 71 9.23 -6.93 2.05
N TRP A 72 9.69 -6.62 0.84
CA TRP A 72 8.92 -5.88 -0.16
C TRP A 72 7.52 -6.47 -0.38
N PHE A 73 7.44 -7.78 -0.61
CA PHE A 73 6.18 -8.49 -0.88
C PHE A 73 5.22 -8.62 0.32
N ASP A 74 5.61 -8.14 1.51
CA ASP A 74 4.78 -8.22 2.72
C ASP A 74 4.00 -6.93 3.00
N GLY A 75 4.18 -5.88 2.19
CA GLY A 75 3.40 -4.67 2.29
C GLY A 75 1.89 -4.92 2.09
N PHE A 76 1.08 -4.07 2.68
CA PHE A 76 -0.36 -4.03 2.53
C PHE A 76 -0.73 -3.62 1.10
N SER A 77 -1.63 -4.40 0.48
CA SER A 77 -2.03 -4.21 -0.91
C SER A 77 -2.73 -2.88 -1.11
N GLU A 78 -2.25 -2.14 -2.10
CA GLU A 78 -2.81 -0.90 -2.61
C GLU A 78 -3.18 -1.07 -4.07
N THR A 79 -4.31 -0.47 -4.45
CA THR A 79 -4.75 -0.38 -5.83
C THR A 79 -4.65 1.07 -6.28
N HIS A 80 -3.89 1.31 -7.33
CA HIS A 80 -3.76 2.59 -8.02
C HIS A 80 -4.69 2.60 -9.23
N ARG A 81 -5.37 3.71 -9.46
CA ARG A 81 -6.31 3.91 -10.55
C ARG A 81 -5.90 5.13 -11.36
N PHE A 82 -5.72 4.94 -12.65
CA PHE A 82 -5.52 6.00 -13.64
C PHE A 82 -6.72 5.99 -14.59
N GLN A 83 -7.52 7.05 -14.57
CA GLN A 83 -8.65 7.22 -15.48
C GLN A 83 -8.28 8.21 -16.58
N LEU A 84 -8.33 7.75 -17.82
CA LEU A 84 -8.08 8.54 -19.01
C LEU A 84 -9.43 8.90 -19.63
N VAL A 85 -9.78 10.19 -19.63
CA VAL A 85 -11.03 10.72 -20.19
C VAL A 85 -10.73 11.34 -21.54
N ALA A 86 -11.35 10.78 -22.58
CA ALA A 86 -11.20 11.25 -23.94
C ALA A 86 -11.65 12.73 -24.07
N PRO A 87 -11.05 13.49 -25.01
CA PRO A 87 -11.50 14.83 -25.33
C PRO A 87 -12.98 14.89 -25.72
N ASP A 88 -13.65 15.96 -25.33
CA ASP A 88 -15.03 16.29 -25.71
C ASP A 88 -15.18 17.77 -26.09
N THR A 89 -16.42 18.24 -26.30
CA THR A 89 -16.69 19.64 -26.68
C THR A 89 -16.33 20.65 -25.60
N THR A 90 -16.26 20.23 -24.33
CA THR A 90 -15.93 21.05 -23.17
C THR A 90 -14.45 20.99 -22.80
N HIS A 91 -13.80 19.84 -23.03
CA HIS A 91 -12.40 19.58 -22.74
C HIS A 91 -11.69 19.05 -23.99
N PRO A 92 -10.99 19.91 -24.75
CA PRO A 92 -10.41 19.54 -26.05
C PRO A 92 -9.16 18.65 -25.95
N SER A 93 -8.65 18.39 -24.74
CA SER A 93 -7.48 17.55 -24.48
C SER A 93 -7.82 16.34 -23.61
N MET A 94 -6.97 15.31 -23.66
CA MET A 94 -7.06 14.14 -22.78
C MET A 94 -6.89 14.59 -21.33
N ARG A 95 -7.79 14.15 -20.45
CA ARG A 95 -7.68 14.39 -19.01
C ARG A 95 -7.34 13.09 -18.30
N VAL A 96 -6.41 13.15 -17.35
CA VAL A 96 -5.98 11.99 -16.57
C VAL A 96 -6.26 12.24 -15.11
N PHE A 97 -6.96 11.32 -14.46
CA PHE A 97 -7.24 11.37 -13.04
C PHE A 97 -6.57 10.21 -12.33
N TYR A 98 -5.97 10.50 -11.18
CA TYR A 98 -5.35 9.53 -10.30
C TYR A 98 -6.07 9.43 -8.97
N ASN A 99 -6.22 8.21 -8.47
CA ASN A 99 -6.57 7.94 -7.09
C ASN A 99 -6.03 6.57 -6.68
N SER A 100 -5.88 6.32 -5.38
CA SER A 100 -5.49 5.02 -4.85
C SER A 100 -6.26 4.65 -3.58
N ARG A 101 -6.26 3.35 -3.26
CA ARG A 101 -6.90 2.84 -2.06
C ARG A 101 -6.25 1.56 -1.56
N PHE A 102 -6.08 1.44 -0.25
CA PHE A 102 -5.72 0.17 0.38
C PHE A 102 -6.92 -0.79 0.38
N SER A 103 -6.70 -2.02 -0.08
CA SER A 103 -7.72 -3.08 -0.05
C SER A 103 -7.70 -3.87 1.27
N THR A 104 -6.91 -3.44 2.25
CA THR A 104 -6.53 -4.22 3.43
C THR A 104 -6.84 -3.51 4.76
N ASP A 105 -7.85 -2.63 4.77
CA ASP A 105 -8.24 -1.82 5.94
C ASP A 105 -8.40 -2.64 7.23
N SER A 106 -9.08 -3.79 7.17
CA SER A 106 -9.26 -4.66 8.34
C SER A 106 -7.95 -5.27 8.84
N LEU A 107 -7.02 -5.57 7.92
CA LEU A 107 -5.72 -6.12 8.28
C LEU A 107 -4.80 -5.05 8.88
N ILE A 108 -4.81 -3.84 8.31
CA ILE A 108 -4.10 -2.67 8.85
C ILE A 108 -4.62 -2.38 10.27
N GLU A 109 -5.94 -2.39 10.48
CA GLU A 109 -6.54 -2.16 11.80
C GLU A 109 -6.16 -3.26 12.80
N LYS A 110 -6.18 -4.53 12.38
CA LYS A 110 -5.73 -5.64 13.23
C LYS A 110 -4.27 -5.47 13.65
N VAL A 111 -3.40 -5.07 12.74
CA VAL A 111 -1.99 -4.79 13.05
C VAL A 111 -1.86 -3.57 13.96
N ARG A 112 -2.65 -2.51 13.75
CA ARG A 112 -2.70 -1.34 14.63
C ARG A 112 -3.05 -1.72 16.07
N GLN A 113 -4.00 -2.64 16.25
CA GLN A 113 -4.44 -3.08 17.57
C GLN A 113 -3.48 -4.08 18.24
N THR A 114 -2.91 -5.01 17.47
CA THR A 114 -2.18 -6.16 18.03
C THR A 114 -0.67 -6.12 17.86
N GLY A 115 -0.17 -5.25 16.97
CA GLY A 115 1.23 -5.20 16.55
C GLY A 115 1.73 -6.42 15.79
N LYS A 116 0.83 -7.34 15.37
CA LYS A 116 1.20 -8.63 14.80
C LYS A 116 0.45 -8.94 13.51
N LEU A 117 1.17 -9.50 12.54
CA LEU A 117 0.61 -10.06 11.32
C LEU A 117 0.66 -11.59 11.41
N ASN A 118 -0.44 -12.22 11.83
CA ASN A 118 -0.49 -13.67 12.13
C ASN A 118 -0.60 -14.58 10.87
N LYS A 119 -0.65 -14.01 9.67
CA LYS A 119 -0.80 -14.77 8.41
C LYS A 119 0.56 -15.17 7.82
N LEU A 120 0.57 -16.24 7.02
CA LEU A 120 1.72 -16.59 6.17
C LEU A 120 2.07 -15.37 5.31
N SER A 121 3.34 -14.97 5.33
CA SER A 121 3.91 -13.88 4.55
C SER A 121 5.29 -14.31 4.07
N PHE A 122 5.85 -13.58 3.11
CA PHE A 122 7.06 -13.98 2.39
C PHE A 122 8.31 -13.87 3.26
N GLY A 123 8.48 -12.76 3.98
CA GLY A 123 9.73 -12.46 4.69
C GLY A 123 9.58 -12.15 6.17
N GLN A 124 8.38 -12.24 6.76
CA GLN A 124 8.24 -12.08 8.21
C GLN A 124 8.82 -13.29 8.94
N LYS A 125 9.86 -13.04 9.75
CA LYS A 125 10.49 -14.08 10.58
C LYS A 125 9.44 -14.65 11.53
N ARG A 126 9.14 -15.95 11.36
CA ARG A 126 8.35 -16.70 12.35
C ARG A 126 9.22 -17.03 13.54
N ASP A 127 8.58 -17.08 14.70
CA ASP A 127 9.17 -17.70 15.88
C ASP A 127 9.50 -19.18 15.55
N PRO A 128 10.80 -19.57 15.55
CA PRO A 128 11.21 -20.93 15.23
C PRO A 128 10.59 -21.95 16.18
N CYS A 129 10.33 -21.59 17.45
CA CYS A 129 9.68 -22.47 18.43
C CYS A 129 8.22 -22.75 18.03
N LYS A 130 7.49 -21.75 17.51
CA LYS A 130 6.14 -21.95 16.98
C LYS A 130 6.12 -22.84 15.74
N THR A 131 7.17 -22.83 14.93
CA THR A 131 7.26 -23.66 13.71
C THR A 131 7.51 -25.13 14.06
N VAL A 132 8.36 -25.40 15.06
CA VAL A 132 8.73 -26.76 15.49
C VAL A 132 7.62 -27.42 16.35
N TYR A 133 6.98 -26.66 17.25
CA TYR A 133 5.94 -27.20 18.15
C TYR A 133 4.50 -26.97 17.67
N GLN A 134 4.29 -26.40 16.48
CA GLN A 134 2.95 -26.11 15.95
C GLN A 134 2.02 -27.32 15.88
N LYS A 135 2.59 -28.53 15.73
CA LYS A 135 1.83 -29.78 15.67
C LYS A 135 1.42 -30.31 17.06
N VAL A 136 2.02 -29.81 18.13
CA VAL A 136 1.81 -30.28 19.51
C VAL A 136 1.03 -29.25 20.34
N GLN A 137 1.17 -27.95 20.04
CA GLN A 137 0.34 -26.87 20.58
C GLN A 137 -0.71 -26.45 19.57
N SER A 138 -1.83 -27.17 19.51
CA SER A 138 -3.02 -26.75 18.77
C SER A 138 -3.99 -26.06 19.72
N GLU A 139 -3.81 -24.75 19.94
CA GLU A 139 -4.94 -23.90 20.32
C GLU A 139 -5.75 -23.65 19.05
N PHE A 140 -6.96 -24.19 19.01
CA PHE A 140 -7.89 -23.98 17.90
C PHE A 140 -8.59 -22.65 18.12
N GLU A 141 -7.94 -21.54 17.75
CA GLU A 141 -8.65 -20.27 17.60
C GLU A 141 -9.54 -20.37 16.35
N PRO A 142 -10.88 -20.19 16.48
CA PRO A 142 -11.74 -20.09 15.31
C PRO A 142 -11.22 -18.98 14.41
N ALA A 143 -10.84 -19.34 13.18
CA ALA A 143 -10.48 -18.34 12.20
C ALA A 143 -11.71 -17.47 11.92
N GLU A 144 -11.61 -16.16 12.15
CA GLU A 144 -12.64 -15.23 11.72
C GLU A 144 -12.91 -15.43 10.22
N PRO A 145 -14.18 -15.43 9.78
CA PRO A 145 -14.51 -15.58 8.37
C PRO A 145 -13.79 -14.49 7.57
N PRO A 146 -13.07 -14.86 6.49
CA PRO A 146 -12.31 -13.90 5.73
C PRO A 146 -13.25 -12.89 5.06
N THR A 147 -13.03 -11.61 5.34
CA THR A 147 -13.63 -10.51 4.58
C THR A 147 -12.69 -10.11 3.44
N PRO A 148 -13.19 -9.49 2.36
CA PRO A 148 -12.32 -8.98 1.29
C PRO A 148 -11.22 -8.06 1.82
N ALA A 149 -11.54 -7.25 2.84
CA ALA A 149 -10.60 -6.32 3.48
C ALA A 149 -9.57 -6.97 4.42
N SER A 150 -9.69 -8.28 4.70
CA SER A 150 -8.72 -9.01 5.52
C SER A 150 -7.74 -9.85 4.69
N ALA A 151 -7.90 -9.90 3.36
CA ALA A 151 -7.00 -10.59 2.44
C ALA A 151 -5.99 -9.61 1.83
N ASN A 152 -4.69 -9.87 2.04
CA ASN A 152 -3.63 -9.06 1.44
C ASN A 152 -3.29 -9.59 0.04
N VAL A 153 -4.20 -9.40 -0.91
CA VAL A 153 -4.07 -9.87 -2.28
C VAL A 153 -4.37 -8.72 -3.24
N GLY A 154 -3.35 -8.26 -3.96
CA GLY A 154 -3.47 -7.22 -4.98
C GLY A 154 -3.69 -7.81 -6.37
N VAL A 155 -4.95 -8.09 -6.73
CA VAL A 155 -5.33 -8.58 -8.07
C VAL A 155 -6.29 -7.61 -8.74
N THR A 156 -6.12 -7.39 -10.03
CA THR A 156 -7.05 -6.65 -10.90
C THR A 156 -7.47 -7.52 -12.07
N LEU A 157 -8.69 -7.32 -12.55
CA LEU A 157 -9.20 -7.94 -13.77
C LEU A 157 -9.28 -6.86 -14.84
N SER A 158 -8.75 -7.15 -16.02
CA SER A 158 -8.76 -6.30 -17.22
C SER A 158 -9.86 -6.72 -18.17
#